data_AF-A0A9D6KWA6-F1
#
_entry.id   AF-A0A9D6KWA6-F1
#
_cell.length_a   1.000
_cell.length_b   1.000
_cell.length_c   1.000
_cell.angle_alpha   90.00
_cell.angle_beta   90.00
_cell.angle_gamma   90.00
#
_symmetry.space_group_name_H-M   'P 1'
#
loop_
_entity.id
_entity.type
_entity.pdbx_description
1 polymer ?
#
loop_
_entity_poly.entity_id
_entity_poly.type
_entity_poly.pdbx_seq_one_letter_code
_entity_poly.pdbx_strand_id
1 'polypeptide(L)'
;MSDFGFVYVLGSVRGADRRTYVGWCVDLDQRLSAHNAGRGARSTRGRAWVLLYAERYPSRREAMSREVSLKRDRAFRAALARLLE
;
A
#
# COMPACT_ATOMS: atom_id res chain seq x y z
N MET A 1 -8.08 -20.63 -2.38
CA MET A 1 -7.35 -19.38 -2.13
C MET A 1 -6.64 -19.02 -3.42
N SER A 2 -6.74 -17.77 -3.87
CA SER A 2 -6.00 -17.31 -5.05
C SER A 2 -4.50 -17.44 -4.78
N ASP A 3 -3.76 -18.10 -5.67
CA ASP A 3 -2.29 -18.15 -5.56
C ASP A 3 -1.66 -16.77 -5.82
N PHE A 4 -2.34 -15.91 -6.58
CA PHE A 4 -1.90 -14.57 -6.90
C PHE A 4 -2.17 -13.55 -5.79
N GLY A 5 -1.41 -12.46 -5.81
CA GLY A 5 -1.63 -11.32 -4.93
C GLY A 5 -1.12 -10.03 -5.55
N PHE A 6 -1.53 -8.90 -4.97
CA PHE A 6 -1.06 -7.58 -5.29
C PHE A 6 -0.15 -7.08 -4.19
N VAL A 7 0.91 -6.38 -4.57
CA VAL A 7 1.68 -5.51 -3.68
C VAL A 7 1.33 -4.08 -4.03
N TYR A 8 1.10 -3.25 -3.01
CA TYR A 8 0.61 -1.89 -3.21
C TYR A 8 1.32 -0.89 -2.31
N VAL A 9 1.26 0.37 -2.75
CA VAL A 9 1.66 1.54 -1.98
C VAL A 9 0.46 2.47 -1.86
N LEU A 10 0.06 2.78 -0.63
CA LEU A 10 -0.94 3.80 -0.33
C LEU A 10 -0.27 5.10 0.08
N GLY A 11 -0.89 6.21 -0.29
CA GLY A 11 -0.54 7.56 0.13
C GLY A 11 -1.60 8.16 1.05
N SER A 12 -1.19 8.80 2.14
CA SER A 12 -2.09 9.56 3.02
C SER A 12 -2.34 10.94 2.44
N VAL A 13 -3.59 11.27 2.09
CA VAL A 13 -3.99 12.61 1.61
C VAL A 13 -4.34 13.58 2.73
N ARG A 14 -4.40 13.10 3.98
CA ARG A 14 -4.74 13.93 5.14
C ARG A 14 -3.48 14.39 5.89
N GLY A 15 -3.32 15.71 6.02
CA GLY A 15 -2.27 16.38 6.79
C GLY A 15 -1.03 16.77 5.96
N ALA A 16 -0.13 17.56 6.56
CA ALA A 16 1.13 17.99 5.93
C ALA A 16 2.14 16.83 5.77
N ASP A 17 2.03 15.79 6.59
CA ASP A 17 2.88 14.60 6.53
C ASP A 17 2.48 13.70 5.35
N ARG A 18 3.30 13.69 4.30
CA ARG A 18 3.16 12.75 3.17
C ARG A 18 3.61 11.35 3.57
N ARG A 19 2.72 10.61 4.24
CA ARG A 19 2.98 9.23 4.68
C ARG A 19 2.60 8.24 3.61
N THR A 20 3.47 7.24 3.41
CA THR A 20 3.19 6.08 2.57
C THR A 20 3.08 4.81 3.40
N TYR A 21 2.25 3.88 2.95
CA TYR A 21 2.12 2.55 3.50
C TYR A 21 2.31 1.51 2.40
N VAL A 22 3.07 0.45 2.68
CA VAL A 22 3.30 -0.66 1.76
C VAL A 22 2.67 -1.91 2.35
N GLY A 23 1.89 -2.63 1.54
CA GLY A 23 1.26 -3.88 1.93
C GLY A 23 1.02 -4.79 0.74
N TRP A 24 0.47 -5.97 1.03
CA TRP A 24 -0.02 -6.89 0.00
C TRP A 24 -1.47 -7.32 0.32
N CYS A 25 -2.20 -7.75 -0.71
CA CYS A 25 -3.57 -8.27 -0.60
C CYS A 25 -3.94 -9.11 -1.83
N VAL A 26 -5.08 -9.80 -1.79
CA VAL A 26 -5.65 -10.46 -2.98
C VAL A 26 -6.69 -9.60 -3.71
N ASP A 27 -7.18 -8.56 -3.02
CA ASP A 27 -8.22 -7.63 -3.50
C ASP A 27 -7.86 -6.21 -3.03
N LEU A 28 -7.57 -5.32 -3.99
CA LEU A 28 -7.12 -3.95 -3.73
C LEU A 28 -8.25 -3.06 -3.22
N ASP A 29 -9.46 -3.20 -3.78
CA ASP A 29 -10.60 -2.34 -3.46
C ASP A 29 -11.09 -2.61 -2.05
N GLN A 30 -11.25 -3.88 -1.70
CA GLN A 30 -11.58 -4.29 -0.34
C GLN A 30 -10.52 -3.80 0.64
N ARG A 31 -9.24 -3.89 0.26
CA ARG A 31 -8.13 -3.49 1.14
C ARG A 31 -8.09 -1.99 1.36
N LEU A 32 -8.23 -1.20 0.29
CA LEU A 32 -8.27 0.25 0.37
C LEU A 32 -9.46 0.73 1.22
N SER A 33 -10.64 0.14 1.00
CA SER A 33 -11.84 0.41 1.80
C SER A 33 -11.61 0.11 3.29
N ALA A 34 -10.97 -1.02 3.62
CA ALA A 34 -10.64 -1.37 5.00
C ALA A 34 -9.68 -0.36 5.65
N HIS A 35 -8.66 0.13 4.93
CA HIS A 35 -7.76 1.18 5.43
C HIS A 35 -8.52 2.48 5.73
N ASN A 36 -9.37 2.93 4.81
CA ASN A 36 -10.18 4.15 4.97
C ASN A 36 -11.26 4.02 6.04
N ALA A 37 -11.75 2.81 6.32
CA ALA A 37 -12.65 2.52 7.43
C ALA A 37 -11.94 2.33 8.80
N GLY A 38 -10.61 2.51 8.88
CA GLY A 38 -9.84 2.30 10.11
C GLY A 38 -9.67 0.83 10.54
N ARG A 39 -10.10 -0.11 9.69
CA ARG A 39 -10.01 -1.57 9.88
C ARG A 39 -8.78 -2.20 9.21
N GLY A 40 -7.94 -1.38 8.56
CA GLY A 40 -6.65 -1.80 8.01
C GLY A 40 -5.57 -2.00 9.07
N ALA A 41 -4.31 -1.82 8.67
CA ALA A 41 -3.18 -1.94 9.59
C ALA A 41 -3.23 -0.89 10.71
N ARG A 42 -2.74 -1.25 11.91
CA ARG A 42 -2.75 -0.35 13.09
C ARG A 42 -2.13 1.01 12.81
N SER A 43 -1.03 1.06 12.05
CA SER A 43 -0.32 2.29 11.69
C SER A 43 -1.08 3.18 10.68
N THR A 44 -2.15 2.67 10.09
CA THR A 44 -2.92 3.36 9.04
C THR A 44 -4.22 3.99 9.54
N ARG A 45 -4.58 3.80 10.81
CA ARG A 45 -5.83 4.31 11.37
C ARG A 45 -5.87 5.84 11.43
N GLY A 46 -7.07 6.41 11.30
CA GLY A 46 -7.32 7.85 11.43
C GLY A 46 -6.87 8.71 10.23
N ARG A 47 -6.52 8.08 9.11
CA ARG A 47 -6.02 8.74 7.89
C ARG A 47 -6.89 8.37 6.69
N ALA A 48 -6.91 9.26 5.71
CA ALA A 48 -7.49 9.01 4.40
C ALA A 48 -6.37 8.57 3.45
N TRP A 49 -6.57 7.43 2.81
CA TRP A 49 -5.61 6.75 1.96
C TRP A 49 -6.13 6.69 0.53
N VAL A 50 -5.21 6.90 -0.40
CA VAL A 50 -5.41 6.67 -1.84
C VAL A 50 -4.38 5.66 -2.34
N LEU A 51 -4.74 4.89 -3.35
CA LEU A 51 -3.81 3.98 -4.01
C LEU A 51 -2.88 4.78 -4.93
N LEU A 52 -1.57 4.66 -4.72
CA LEU A 52 -0.55 5.32 -5.55
C LEU A 52 0.09 4.35 -6.55
N TYR A 53 0.20 3.09 -6.17
CA TYR A 53 0.86 2.06 -6.96
C TYR A 53 0.35 0.68 -6.58
N ALA A 54 0.21 -0.20 -7.56
CA ALA A 54 0.00 -1.62 -7.35
C ALA A 54 0.62 -2.45 -8.47
N GLU A 55 1.10 -3.63 -8.12
CA GLU A 55 1.63 -4.62 -9.06
C GLU A 55 1.16 -6.03 -8.64
N ARG A 56 0.92 -6.90 -9.63
CA ARG A 56 0.39 -8.25 -9.42
C ARG A 56 1.51 -9.29 -9.51
N TYR A 57 1.46 -10.28 -8.63
CA TYR A 57 2.34 -11.44 -8.63
C TYR A 57 1.55 -12.75 -8.71
N PRO A 58 2.10 -13.79 -9.36
CA PRO A 58 1.42 -15.07 -9.51
C PRO A 58 1.43 -15.89 -8.22
N SER A 59 2.35 -15.62 -7.28
CA SER A 59 2.38 -16.28 -5.97
C SER A 59 2.38 -15.30 -4.79
N ARG A 60 1.80 -15.73 -3.66
CA ARG A 60 1.95 -15.05 -2.36
C ARG A 60 3.41 -14.84 -1.97
N ARG A 61 4.29 -15.80 -2.25
CA ARG A 61 5.71 -15.74 -1.89
C ARG A 61 6.41 -14.59 -2.61
N GLU A 62 6.18 -14.42 -3.90
CA GLU A 62 6.73 -13.32 -4.69
C GLU A 62 6.16 -11.98 -4.23
N ALA A 63 4.85 -11.89 -4.00
CA ALA A 63 4.22 -10.68 -3.46
C ALA A 63 4.84 -10.26 -2.13
N MET A 64 5.00 -11.19 -1.17
CA MET A 64 5.60 -10.86 0.13
C MET A 64 7.08 -10.51 0.02
N SER A 65 7.84 -11.17 -0.87
CA SER A 65 9.24 -10.82 -1.15
C SER A 65 9.34 -9.38 -1.67
N ARG A 66 8.47 -9.03 -2.63
CA ARG A 66 8.41 -7.69 -3.17
C ARG A 66 7.97 -6.65 -2.16
N GLU A 67 6.99 -6.96 -1.32
CA GLU A 67 6.54 -6.08 -0.24
C GLU A 67 7.72 -5.66 0.66
N VAL A 68 8.62 -6.59 1.00
CA VAL A 68 9.83 -6.31 1.77
C VAL A 68 10.80 -5.40 1.00
N SER A 69 11.00 -5.67 -0.29
CA SER A 69 11.80 -4.82 -1.19
C SER A 69 11.26 -3.38 -1.21
N LEU A 70 9.96 -3.19 -1.46
CA LEU A 70 9.32 -1.88 -1.49
C LEU A 70 9.32 -1.16 -0.14
N LYS A 71 9.18 -1.88 0.99
CA LYS A 71 9.32 -1.28 2.32
C LYS A 71 10.68 -0.63 2.54
N ARG A 72 11.74 -1.20 1.96
CA ARG A 72 13.14 -0.71 2.05
C ARG A 72 13.47 0.34 0.99
N ASP A 73 12.74 0.38 -0.12
CA ASP A 73 12.94 1.34 -1.20
C ASP A 73 12.38 2.73 -0.85
N ARG A 74 13.19 3.52 -0.12
CA ARG A 74 12.82 4.86 0.31
C ARG A 74 12.69 5.84 -0.86
N ALA A 75 13.53 5.69 -1.89
CA ALA A 75 13.54 6.59 -3.04
C ALA A 75 12.26 6.44 -3.86
N PHE A 76 11.87 5.20 -4.17
CA PHE A 76 10.63 4.91 -4.89
C PHE A 76 9.40 5.39 -4.12
N ARG A 77 9.35 5.11 -2.80
CA ARG A 77 8.23 5.57 -1.95
C ARG A 77 8.15 7.10 -1.87
N ALA A 78 9.28 7.79 -1.82
CA ALA A 78 9.32 9.26 -1.84
C ALA A 78 8.85 9.82 -3.19
N ALA A 79 9.24 9.18 -4.31
CA ALA A 79 8.77 9.56 -5.64
C ALA A 79 7.25 9.43 -5.75
N LEU A 80 6.67 8.31 -5.30
CA LEU A 80 5.21 8.13 -5.28
C LEU A 80 4.51 9.16 -4.39
N ALA A 81 5.09 9.52 -3.24
CA ALA A 81 4.52 10.50 -2.34
C ALA A 81 4.43 11.92 -2.95
N ARG A 82 5.20 12.21 -4.02
CA ARG A 82 5.09 13.47 -4.78
C ARG A 82 3.88 13.50 -5.72
N LEU A 83 3.25 12.36 -6.01
CA LEU A 83 2.01 12.31 -6.79
C LEU A 83 0.78 12.80 -6.00
N LEU A 84 0.95 13.07 -4.70
CA LEU A 84 -0.07 13.64 -3.82
C LEU A 84 -0.02 15.18 -3.78
N GLU A 85 0.84 15.80 -4.59
CA GLU A 85 0.94 17.25 -4.75
C GLU A 85 -0.25 17.85 -5.50
#